data_AF-A0A1I1QK20-F1
#
_entry.id   AF-A0A1I1QK20-F1
#
_cell.length_a   1.000
_cell.length_b   1.000
_cell.length_c   1.000
_cell.angle_alpha   90.00
_cell.angle_beta   90.00
_cell.angle_gamma   90.00
#
_symmetry.space_group_name_H-M   'P 1'
#
loop_
_entity.id
_entity.type
_entity.pdbx_description
1 polymer ?
#
loop_
_entity_poly.entity_id
_entity_poly.type
_entity_poly.pdbx_seq_one_letter_code
_entity_poly.pdbx_strand_id
1 'polypeptide(L)'
;MIRNNKGEVRFNCGAKKIIIKNSKAVGVVTESGEELTADVIVSNISPTATYFDLIDPQDVPKDAVRYLSNFKPSKSLISNLEFAGGFVGLCGFSPNYIQGYKKANEILKKYWNGGI
;
A
#
# COMPACT_ATOMS: atom_id res chain seq x y z
N MET A 1 -7.73 -14.41 -13.48
CA MET A 1 -7.56 -14.55 -12.02
C MET A 1 -8.24 -13.42 -11.23
N ILE A 2 -7.88 -12.14 -11.39
CA ILE A 2 -8.52 -11.04 -10.61
C ILE A 2 -10.03 -10.93 -10.93
N ARG A 3 -10.37 -10.77 -12.21
CA ARG A 3 -11.78 -10.67 -12.68
C ARG A 3 -12.62 -11.91 -12.34
N ASN A 4 -12.03 -13.10 -12.45
CA ASN A 4 -12.71 -14.36 -12.13
C ASN A 4 -13.03 -14.50 -10.62
N ASN A 5 -12.33 -13.77 -9.75
CA ASN A 5 -12.57 -13.74 -8.31
C ASN A 5 -13.34 -12.48 -7.87
N LYS A 6 -14.18 -11.92 -8.76
CA LYS A 6 -14.98 -10.70 -8.54
C LYS A 6 -14.14 -9.44 -8.26
N GLY A 7 -12.84 -9.46 -8.59
CA GLY A 7 -11.99 -8.29 -8.52
C GLY A 7 -12.11 -7.42 -9.77
N GLU A 8 -11.93 -6.11 -9.60
CA GLU A 8 -11.89 -5.15 -10.69
C GLU A 8 -10.43 -4.78 -11.03
N VAL A 9 -10.15 -4.53 -12.32
CA VAL A 9 -8.87 -3.97 -12.77
C VAL A 9 -9.16 -2.74 -13.60
N ARG A 10 -8.71 -1.58 -13.13
CA ARG A 10 -8.83 -0.29 -13.81
C ARG A 10 -7.49 0.11 -14.42
N PHE A 11 -7.48 0.36 -15.72
CA PHE A 11 -6.33 0.91 -16.44
C PHE A 11 -6.52 2.42 -16.61
N ASN A 12 -5.44 3.18 -16.79
CA ASN A 12 -5.48 4.65 -16.88
C ASN A 12 -6.23 5.28 -15.69
N CYS A 13 -5.96 4.74 -14.50
CA CYS A 13 -6.60 5.10 -13.25
C CYS A 13 -5.51 5.20 -12.17
N GLY A 14 -4.59 6.12 -12.36
CA GLY A 14 -3.52 6.41 -11.41
C GLY A 14 -4.10 6.82 -10.05
N ALA A 15 -3.53 6.30 -8.97
CA ALA A 15 -3.81 6.81 -7.64
C ALA A 15 -3.10 8.16 -7.48
N LYS A 16 -3.87 9.21 -7.22
CA LYS A 16 -3.37 10.57 -6.99
C LYS A 16 -3.08 10.81 -5.52
N LYS A 17 -3.90 10.25 -4.63
CA LYS A 17 -3.77 10.47 -3.18
C LYS A 17 -4.33 9.29 -2.40
N ILE A 18 -3.74 9.00 -1.24
CA ILE A 18 -4.27 8.09 -0.23
C ILE A 18 -4.95 8.95 0.84
N ILE A 19 -6.21 8.64 1.13
CA ILE A 19 -7.01 9.33 2.14
C ILE A 19 -6.64 8.76 3.51
N ILE A 20 -6.10 9.61 4.37
CA ILE A 20 -5.78 9.28 5.77
C ILE A 20 -6.80 9.95 6.68
N LYS A 21 -7.39 9.18 7.60
CA LYS A 21 -8.25 9.69 8.67
C LYS A 21 -7.83 9.03 9.98
N ASN A 22 -7.57 9.82 11.02
CA ASN A 22 -7.14 9.32 12.34
C ASN A 22 -5.94 8.35 12.23
N SER A 23 -4.93 8.70 11.44
CA SER A 23 -3.73 7.88 11.18
C SER A 23 -4.02 6.49 10.57
N LYS A 24 -5.16 6.35 9.90
CA LYS A 24 -5.60 5.15 9.20
C LYS A 24 -5.86 5.47 7.73
N ALA A 25 -5.38 4.62 6.84
CA ALA A 25 -5.70 4.69 5.43
C ALA A 25 -7.12 4.17 5.21
N VAL A 26 -7.98 4.96 4.57
CA VAL A 26 -9.42 4.67 4.41
C VAL A 26 -9.90 4.70 2.96
N GLY A 27 -9.04 5.12 2.03
CA GLY A 27 -9.37 5.18 0.62
C GLY A 27 -8.27 5.79 -0.22
N VAL A 28 -8.54 5.91 -1.51
CA VAL A 28 -7.67 6.55 -2.50
C VAL A 28 -8.47 7.50 -3.37
N VAL A 29 -7.87 8.61 -3.76
CA VAL A 29 -8.38 9.51 -4.78
C VAL A 29 -7.63 9.21 -6.08
N THR A 30 -8.36 9.00 -7.17
CA THR A 30 -7.78 8.75 -8.49
C THR A 30 -7.36 10.06 -9.16
N GLU A 31 -6.61 9.98 -10.25
CA GLU A 31 -6.25 11.14 -11.09
C GLU A 31 -7.48 11.87 -11.67
N SER A 32 -8.59 11.17 -11.89
CA SER A 32 -9.87 11.76 -12.34
C SER A 32 -10.65 12.45 -11.21
N GLY A 33 -10.18 12.37 -9.96
CA GLY A 33 -10.84 12.94 -8.78
C GLY A 33 -11.90 12.04 -8.15
N GLU A 34 -12.04 10.78 -8.59
CA GLU A 34 -12.93 9.80 -7.96
C GLU A 34 -12.35 9.35 -6.60
N GLU A 35 -13.19 9.30 -5.57
CA GLU A 35 -12.80 8.73 -4.26
C GLU A 35 -13.26 7.28 -4.15
N LEU A 36 -12.29 6.39 -3.88
CA LEU A 36 -12.52 4.97 -3.66
C LEU A 36 -12.22 4.64 -2.20
N THR A 37 -13.23 4.23 -1.45
CA THR A 37 -13.05 3.80 -0.05
C THR A 37 -12.57 2.35 0.01
N ALA A 38 -11.66 2.05 0.93
CA ALA A 38 -11.14 0.70 1.11
C ALA A 38 -10.83 0.42 2.58
N ASP A 39 -11.09 -0.81 3.02
CA ASP A 39 -10.70 -1.27 4.35
C ASP A 39 -9.20 -1.46 4.47
N VAL A 40 -8.53 -1.92 3.40
CA VAL A 40 -7.08 -2.14 3.35
C VAL A 40 -6.55 -1.66 2.01
N ILE A 41 -5.43 -0.95 2.04
CA ILE A 41 -4.73 -0.48 0.84
C ILE A 41 -3.38 -1.17 0.77
N VAL A 42 -3.11 -1.83 -0.35
CA VAL A 42 -1.84 -2.49 -0.63
C VAL A 42 -1.10 -1.71 -1.70
N SER A 43 -0.02 -1.04 -1.32
CA SER A 43 0.83 -0.29 -2.24
C SER A 43 1.91 -1.20 -2.84
N ASN A 44 2.02 -1.17 -4.17
CA ASN A 44 3.07 -1.85 -4.92
C ASN A 44 4.20 -0.90 -5.37
N ILE A 45 4.07 0.40 -5.11
CA ILE A 45 5.13 1.37 -5.41
C ILE A 45 6.07 1.51 -4.21
N SER A 46 7.22 2.16 -4.39
CA SER A 46 8.18 2.34 -3.30
C SER A 46 7.54 3.10 -2.12
N PRO A 47 7.95 2.83 -0.87
CA PRO A 47 7.46 3.59 0.27
C PRO A 47 7.77 5.07 0.18
N THR A 48 8.92 5.44 -0.40
CA THR A 48 9.26 6.85 -0.66
C THR A 48 8.19 7.52 -1.52
N ALA A 49 7.84 6.92 -2.67
CA ALA A 49 6.80 7.47 -3.54
C ALA A 49 5.42 7.44 -2.86
N THR A 50 5.11 6.39 -2.11
CA THR A 50 3.82 6.29 -1.39
C THR A 50 3.69 7.38 -0.32
N TYR A 51 4.71 7.62 0.49
CA TYR A 51 4.65 8.58 1.58
C TYR A 51 4.79 10.03 1.10
N PHE A 52 5.63 10.30 0.10
CA PHE A 52 5.90 11.68 -0.33
C PHE A 52 5.06 12.14 -1.51
N ASP A 53 4.60 11.24 -2.37
CA ASP A 53 3.84 11.62 -3.56
C ASP A 53 2.34 11.37 -3.41
N LEU A 54 1.94 10.36 -2.63
CA LEU A 54 0.53 9.96 -2.50
C LEU A 54 -0.12 10.34 -1.16
N ILE A 55 0.63 10.72 -0.13
CA ILE A 55 0.07 11.09 1.18
C ILE A 55 0.37 12.55 1.45
N ASP A 56 -0.59 13.28 2.04
CA ASP A 56 -0.34 14.67 2.41
C ASP A 56 0.79 14.74 3.45
N PRO A 57 1.73 15.69 3.35
CA PRO A 57 2.85 15.81 4.28
C PRO A 57 2.45 15.89 5.76
N GLN A 58 1.26 16.42 6.06
CA GLN A 58 0.72 16.52 7.42
C GLN A 58 0.32 15.16 8.03
N ASP A 59 -0.04 14.20 7.18
CA ASP A 59 -0.53 12.87 7.57
C ASP A 59 0.58 11.81 7.51
N VAL A 60 1.75 12.16 6.97
CA VAL A 60 2.94 11.31 6.97
C VAL A 60 3.46 11.18 8.41
N PRO A 61 3.62 9.95 8.94
CA PRO A 61 4.21 9.74 10.26
C PRO A 61 5.61 10.37 10.34
N LYS A 62 5.92 11.07 11.43
CA LYS A 62 7.26 11.69 11.62
C LYS A 62 8.39 10.66 11.54
N ASP A 63 8.12 9.43 11.95
CA ASP A 63 9.08 8.31 11.86
C ASP A 63 9.28 7.77 10.44
N ALA A 64 8.44 8.16 9.46
CA ALA A 64 8.57 7.71 8.08
C ALA A 64 9.91 8.13 7.47
N VAL A 65 10.37 9.36 7.75
CA VAL A 65 11.67 9.85 7.26
C VAL A 65 12.81 8.97 7.78
N ARG A 66 12.81 8.66 9.09
CA ARG A 66 13.82 7.80 9.74
C ARG A 66 13.70 6.33 9.31
N TYR A 67 12.50 5.90 8.98
CA TYR A 67 12.24 4.56 8.51
C TYR A 67 12.76 4.35 7.07
N LEU A 68 12.57 5.35 6.21
CA LEU A 68 13.09 5.35 4.84
C LEU A 68 14.62 5.40 4.80
N SER A 69 15.26 6.08 5.76
CA SER A 69 16.73 6.05 5.88
C SER A 69 17.29 4.69 6.32
N ASN A 70 16.47 3.84 6.97
CA ASN A 70 16.91 2.57 7.55
C ASN A 70 16.66 1.32 6.65
N PHE A 71 16.34 1.51 5.37
CA PHE A 71 16.39 0.47 4.32
C PHE A 71 15.64 -0.85 4.59
N LYS A 72 14.67 -0.89 5.52
CA LYS A 72 13.80 -2.07 5.76
C LYS A 72 12.34 -1.79 5.43
N PRO A 73 11.94 -1.67 4.15
CA PRO A 73 10.63 -1.15 3.73
C PRO A 73 9.40 -2.07 3.92
N SER A 74 9.48 -3.17 4.69
CA SER A 74 8.34 -4.10 4.84
C SER A 74 7.34 -3.76 5.96
N LYS A 75 7.67 -2.83 6.85
CA LYS A 75 6.81 -2.34 7.94
C LYS A 75 5.95 -1.17 7.48
N SER A 76 4.64 -1.27 7.71
CA SER A 76 3.76 -0.12 7.59
C SER A 76 3.77 0.74 8.85
N LEU A 77 3.75 2.05 8.66
CA LEU A 77 3.63 3.05 9.73
C LEU A 77 2.23 3.64 9.83
N ILE A 78 1.37 3.39 8.85
CA ILE A 78 -0.01 3.86 8.80
C ILE A 78 -0.93 2.64 8.89
N SER A 79 -1.93 2.70 9.78
CA SER A 79 -2.89 1.60 9.92
C SER A 79 -3.61 1.36 8.59
N ASN A 80 -3.73 0.09 8.18
CA ASN A 80 -4.40 -0.37 6.97
C ASN A 80 -3.73 -0.01 5.63
N LEU A 81 -2.57 0.65 5.66
CA LEU A 81 -1.68 0.70 4.51
C LEU A 81 -0.69 -0.46 4.63
N GLU A 82 -0.50 -1.25 3.59
CA GLU A 82 0.46 -2.36 3.56
C GLU A 82 1.26 -2.31 2.25
N PHE A 83 2.46 -2.88 2.24
CA PHE A 83 3.37 -2.86 1.10
C PHE A 83 3.57 -4.26 0.53
N ALA A 84 3.38 -4.44 -0.77
CA ALA A 84 3.42 -5.76 -1.43
C ALA A 84 4.86 -6.34 -1.56
N GLY A 85 5.89 -5.52 -1.43
CA GLY A 85 7.29 -5.89 -1.66
C GLY A 85 8.27 -5.39 -0.59
N GLY A 86 9.52 -5.83 -0.73
CA GLY A 86 10.68 -5.34 0.01
C GLY A 86 11.76 -4.86 -0.97
N PHE A 87 12.69 -4.03 -0.52
CA PHE A 87 13.79 -3.55 -1.35
C PHE A 87 14.70 -4.73 -1.75
N VAL A 88 14.96 -4.90 -3.04
CA VAL A 88 15.89 -5.90 -3.58
C VAL A 88 16.92 -5.19 -4.46
N GLY A 89 18.03 -4.75 -3.86
CA GLY A 89 19.20 -4.23 -4.58
C GLY A 89 18.99 -2.95 -5.42
N LEU A 90 19.92 -2.68 -6.33
CA LEU A 90 20.05 -1.45 -7.12
C LEU A 90 18.84 -1.10 -8.01
N CYS A 91 17.94 -2.04 -8.28
CA CYS A 91 16.85 -1.88 -9.27
C CYS A 91 15.48 -1.53 -8.67
N GLY A 92 15.42 -1.14 -7.39
CA GLY A 92 14.20 -0.62 -6.79
C GLY A 92 13.21 -1.67 -6.29
N PHE A 93 12.08 -1.18 -5.80
CA PHE A 93 11.06 -1.94 -5.07
C PHE A 93 10.37 -2.96 -5.98
N SER A 94 10.86 -4.21 -6.00
CA SER A 94 10.31 -5.30 -6.82
C SER A 94 9.86 -6.46 -5.93
N PRO A 95 8.54 -6.71 -5.80
CA PRO A 95 8.07 -7.93 -5.19
C PRO A 95 8.38 -9.13 -6.09
N ASN A 96 8.89 -10.21 -5.52
CA ASN A 96 8.86 -11.52 -6.17
C ASN A 96 7.62 -12.31 -5.69
N TYR A 97 7.27 -13.37 -6.42
CA TYR A 97 6.09 -14.19 -6.10
C TYR A 97 6.08 -14.67 -4.64
N ILE A 98 7.23 -15.11 -4.11
CA ILE A 98 7.33 -15.64 -2.74
C ILE A 98 7.03 -14.55 -1.71
N GLN A 99 7.61 -13.36 -1.87
CA GLN A 99 7.38 -12.24 -0.95
C GLN A 99 5.95 -11.71 -1.05
N GLY A 100 5.41 -11.56 -2.27
CA GLY A 100 4.03 -11.16 -2.49
C GLY A 100 3.04 -12.16 -1.88
N TYR A 101 3.27 -13.46 -2.09
CA TYR A 101 2.43 -14.52 -1.53
C TYR A 101 2.48 -14.56 0.00
N LYS A 102 3.68 -14.42 0.59
CA LYS A 102 3.84 -14.34 2.04
C LYS A 102 3.08 -13.14 2.62
N LYS A 103 3.22 -11.97 2.00
CA LYS A 103 2.56 -10.75 2.47
C LYS A 103 1.04 -10.81 2.29
N ALA A 104 0.56 -11.35 1.18
CA ALA A 104 -0.87 -11.57 0.96
C ALA A 104 -1.48 -12.46 2.07
N ASN A 105 -0.81 -13.55 2.44
CA ASN A 105 -1.26 -14.40 3.55
C ASN A 105 -1.25 -13.69 4.91
N GLU A 106 -0.28 -12.81 5.15
CA GLU A 106 -0.23 -12.00 6.37
C GLU A 106 -1.41 -11.00 6.43
N ILE A 107 -1.69 -10.32 5.31
CA ILE A 107 -2.82 -9.39 5.18
C ILE A 107 -4.14 -10.14 5.39
N LEU A 108 -4.32 -11.30 4.75
CA LEU A 108 -5.51 -12.13 4.94
C LEU A 108 -5.67 -12.52 6.41
N LYS A 109 -4.64 -13.05 7.07
CA LYS A 109 -4.72 -13.38 8.51
C LYS A 109 -5.06 -12.20 9.41
N LYS A 110 -4.61 -10.99 9.04
CA LYS A 110 -4.76 -9.79 9.85
C LYS A 110 -6.11 -9.10 9.68
N TYR A 111 -6.66 -9.11 8.46
CA TYR A 111 -7.84 -8.32 8.12
C TYR A 111 -9.03 -9.16 7.65
N TRP A 112 -8.83 -10.45 7.35
CA TRP A 112 -9.86 -11.35 6.87
C TRP A 112 -10.09 -12.50 7.86
N ASN A 113 -11.21 -12.44 8.59
CA ASN A 113 -11.59 -13.45 9.58
C ASN A 113 -12.27 -14.69 8.97
N GLY A 114 -12.48 -14.73 7.65
CA GLY A 114 -13.05 -15.88 6.97
C GLY A 114 -11.97 -16.91 6.66
N GLY A 115 -11.96 -18.05 7.35
CA GLY A 115 -11.12 -19.19 6.95
C GLY A 115 -11.32 -19.52 5.47
N ILE A 116 -10.22 -19.90 4.80
CA ILE A 116 -10.25 -20.57 3.49
C ILE A 116 -11.01 -21.89 3.59
#